data_AF-A0A2N0QJ07-F1
#
_entry.id   AF-A0A2N0QJ07-F1
#
_cell.length_a   1.000
_cell.length_b   1.000
_cell.length_c   1.000
_cell.angle_alpha   90.00
_cell.angle_beta   90.00
_cell.angle_gamma   90.00
#
_symmetry.space_group_name_H-M   'P 1'
#
loop_
_entity.id
_entity.type
_entity.pdbx_description
1 polymer ?
#
loop_
_entity_poly.entity_id
_entity_poly.type
_entity_poly.pdbx_seq_one_letter_code
_entity_poly.pdbx_strand_id
1 'polypeptide(L)'
;IDKIQLKFDQTVKINKNIYSLCVSDDKKLCRIYDDDNDDKIDIIDMNNNDKKFTLSFDRRIYPVYFTFNLKDEFILYSSVHSYFGSQKIIWIYSTQTKNNKWECKRFYRIPEDYEVISISKYDKVYLYSNDYIYEWNIDTEKSVKIFVNNEDKNEFETKNIRIFSNEKFNILKVNDKII
;
A
#
# COMPACT_ATOMS: atom_id res chain seq x y z
N ILE A 1 -32.89 -6.90 -20.57
CA ILE A 1 -31.66 -6.28 -20.06
C ILE A 1 -30.53 -6.87 -20.88
N ASP A 2 -29.94 -6.08 -21.78
CA ASP A 2 -28.76 -6.52 -22.53
C ASP A 2 -27.62 -6.79 -21.54
N LYS A 3 -27.00 -7.96 -21.66
CA LYS A 3 -25.78 -8.30 -20.89
C LYS A 3 -24.67 -7.39 -21.39
N ILE A 4 -24.35 -6.35 -20.62
CA ILE A 4 -23.14 -5.57 -20.82
C ILE A 4 -21.97 -6.53 -20.59
N GLN A 5 -21.31 -6.94 -21.69
CA GLN A 5 -20.11 -7.75 -21.61
C GLN A 5 -18.92 -6.81 -21.40
N LEU A 6 -18.25 -6.94 -20.25
CA LEU A 6 -17.01 -6.23 -19.97
C LEU A 6 -15.97 -6.62 -21.03
N LYS A 7 -15.33 -5.61 -21.64
CA LYS A 7 -14.19 -5.80 -22.53
C LYS A 7 -12.92 -5.51 -21.76
N PHE A 8 -11.88 -6.32 -21.97
CA PHE A 8 -10.57 -6.05 -21.42
C PHE A 8 -9.97 -4.83 -22.11
N ASP A 9 -9.48 -3.89 -21.31
CA ASP A 9 -8.78 -2.70 -21.78
C ASP A 9 -7.31 -3.02 -22.10
N GLN A 10 -6.65 -3.81 -21.24
CA GLN A 10 -5.28 -4.30 -21.43
C GLN A 10 -5.07 -5.70 -20.85
N THR A 11 -4.03 -6.37 -21.37
CA THR A 11 -3.62 -7.72 -20.94
C THR A 11 -2.11 -7.74 -20.73
N VAL A 12 -1.66 -8.19 -19.55
CA VAL A 12 -0.24 -8.39 -19.24
C VAL A 12 0.02 -9.86 -18.93
N LYS A 13 1.12 -10.41 -19.46
CA LYS A 13 1.53 -11.79 -19.16
C LYS A 13 2.31 -11.85 -17.85
N ILE A 14 1.92 -12.77 -16.97
CA ILE A 14 2.53 -12.97 -15.66
C ILE A 14 2.89 -14.44 -15.52
N ASN A 15 4.18 -14.72 -15.31
CA ASN A 15 4.72 -16.08 -15.25
C ASN A 15 5.15 -16.51 -13.83
N LYS A 16 4.89 -15.68 -12.82
CA LYS A 16 5.30 -15.90 -11.42
C LYS A 16 4.09 -15.77 -10.48
N ASN A 17 4.15 -16.43 -9.33
CA ASN A 17 3.14 -16.32 -8.30
C ASN A 17 3.12 -14.90 -7.72
N ILE A 18 1.94 -14.31 -7.64
CA ILE A 18 1.75 -12.94 -7.15
C ILE A 18 1.14 -13.00 -5.76
N TYR A 19 1.76 -12.29 -4.81
CA TYR A 19 1.22 -12.11 -3.47
C TYR A 19 0.34 -10.88 -3.37
N SER A 20 0.70 -9.79 -4.06
CA SER A 20 -0.04 -8.54 -4.05
C SER A 20 0.17 -7.79 -5.36
N LEU A 21 -0.85 -7.07 -5.82
CA LEU A 21 -0.77 -6.21 -7.00
C LEU A 21 -1.61 -4.94 -6.81
N CYS A 22 -1.23 -3.87 -7.50
CA CYS A 22 -2.05 -2.69 -7.69
C CYS A 22 -1.80 -2.11 -9.08
N VAL A 23 -2.78 -1.37 -9.60
CA VAL A 23 -2.71 -0.72 -10.90
C VAL A 23 -3.02 0.76 -10.69
N SER A 24 -2.17 1.64 -11.22
CA SER A 24 -2.41 3.08 -11.25
C SER A 24 -3.43 3.46 -12.32
N ASP A 25 -3.97 4.67 -12.22
CA ASP A 25 -4.91 5.21 -13.22
C ASP A 25 -4.26 5.33 -14.61
N ASP A 26 -2.95 5.53 -14.68
CA ASP A 26 -2.16 5.57 -15.92
C ASP A 26 -1.60 4.21 -16.37
N LYS A 27 -2.18 3.12 -15.85
CA LYS A 27 -1.94 1.73 -16.24
C LYS A 27 -0.50 1.25 -15.98
N LYS A 28 0.10 1.67 -14.88
CA LYS A 28 1.30 1.05 -14.32
C LYS A 28 0.88 -0.05 -13.35
N LEU A 29 1.30 -1.28 -13.63
CA LEU A 29 1.07 -2.43 -12.78
C LEU A 29 2.25 -2.58 -11.82
N CYS A 30 2.00 -2.51 -10.51
CA CYS A 30 2.96 -2.90 -9.50
C CYS A 30 2.56 -4.26 -8.91
N ARG A 31 3.53 -5.12 -8.64
CA ARG A 31 3.31 -6.42 -8.02
C ARG A 31 4.43 -6.82 -7.09
N ILE A 32 4.09 -7.54 -6.02
CA ILE A 32 5.01 -8.37 -5.24
C ILE A 32 4.88 -9.80 -5.74
N TYR A 33 6.03 -10.44 -5.99
CA TYR A 33 6.10 -11.82 -6.44
C TYR A 33 7.23 -12.57 -5.75
N ASP A 34 7.09 -13.88 -5.67
CA ASP A 34 8.11 -14.77 -5.11
C ASP A 34 9.26 -14.97 -6.11
N ASP A 35 10.51 -14.77 -5.67
CA ASP A 35 11.70 -15.11 -6.44
C ASP A 35 12.73 -15.84 -5.58
N ASP A 36 12.76 -17.17 -5.71
CA ASP A 36 13.79 -18.04 -5.12
C ASP A 36 14.12 -17.69 -3.64
N ASN A 37 13.08 -17.54 -2.81
CA ASN A 37 13.09 -17.26 -1.36
C ASN A 37 13.09 -15.78 -0.91
N ASP A 38 13.02 -14.80 -1.81
CA ASP A 38 12.86 -13.39 -1.45
C ASP A 38 11.69 -12.73 -2.22
N ASP A 39 10.87 -11.94 -1.50
CA ASP A 39 9.83 -11.12 -2.11
C ASP A 39 10.43 -9.98 -2.92
N LYS A 40 10.06 -9.88 -4.20
CA LYS A 40 10.51 -8.81 -5.10
C LYS A 40 9.35 -7.96 -5.60
N ILE A 41 9.62 -6.66 -5.79
CA ILE A 41 8.71 -5.74 -6.44
C ILE A 41 9.08 -5.65 -7.93
N ASP A 42 8.09 -5.85 -8.79
CA ASP A 42 8.13 -5.50 -10.21
C ASP A 42 7.14 -4.36 -10.48
N ILE A 43 7.56 -3.36 -11.26
CA ILE A 43 6.69 -2.29 -11.74
C ILE A 43 6.74 -2.31 -13.27
N ILE A 44 5.58 -2.39 -13.91
CA ILE A 44 5.42 -2.62 -15.35
C ILE A 44 4.54 -1.51 -15.94
N ASP A 45 5.03 -0.84 -16.98
CA ASP A 45 4.24 0.07 -17.80
C ASP A 45 3.44 -0.71 -18.84
N MET A 46 2.15 -0.89 -18.60
CA MET A 46 1.28 -1.65 -19.50
C MET A 46 0.98 -0.88 -20.80
N ASN A 47 1.23 0.42 -20.84
CA ASN A 47 1.11 1.25 -22.05
C ASN A 47 2.37 1.24 -22.92
N ASN A 48 3.50 0.76 -22.40
CA ASN A 48 4.81 0.89 -23.03
C ASN A 48 5.51 -0.46 -23.19
N ASN A 49 4.86 -1.40 -23.89
CA ASN A 49 5.39 -2.74 -24.17
C ASN A 49 5.90 -3.48 -22.92
N ASP A 50 5.14 -3.39 -21.82
CA ASP A 50 5.48 -3.99 -20.52
C ASP A 50 6.86 -3.60 -19.99
N LYS A 51 7.30 -2.37 -20.31
CA LYS A 51 8.57 -1.83 -19.84
C LYS A 51 8.64 -1.83 -18.32
N LYS A 52 9.73 -2.35 -17.77
CA LYS A 52 9.93 -2.44 -16.33
C LYS A 52 10.64 -1.23 -15.72
N PHE A 53 10.27 -0.92 -14.48
CA PHE A 53 10.96 0.07 -13.66
C PHE A 53 11.51 -0.56 -12.38
N THR A 54 12.58 0.03 -11.87
CA THR A 54 13.16 -0.32 -10.57
C THR A 54 13.00 0.83 -9.58
N LEU A 55 12.91 0.50 -8.30
CA LEU A 55 12.92 1.49 -7.23
C LEU A 55 14.36 1.77 -6.79
N SER A 56 14.64 3.02 -6.40
CA SER A 56 15.88 3.35 -5.72
C SER A 56 15.91 2.73 -4.31
N PHE A 57 16.76 1.72 -4.10
CA PHE A 57 16.98 1.13 -2.78
C PHE A 57 18.47 1.14 -2.43
N ASP A 58 18.79 1.54 -1.20
CA ASP A 58 20.14 1.43 -0.62
C ASP A 58 20.24 0.28 0.40
N ARG A 59 19.13 -0.42 0.68
CA ARG A 59 19.02 -1.47 1.71
C ARG A 59 18.08 -2.60 1.29
N ARG A 60 18.20 -3.76 1.95
CA ARG A 60 17.22 -4.84 1.84
C ARG A 60 15.90 -4.41 2.45
N ILE A 61 14.85 -4.42 1.63
CA ILE A 61 13.51 -3.95 1.97
C ILE A 61 12.54 -5.09 1.70
N TYR A 62 11.66 -5.37 2.68
CA TYR A 62 10.64 -6.42 2.60
C TYR A 62 9.29 -5.75 2.37
N PRO A 63 8.76 -5.77 1.15
CA PRO A 63 7.55 -5.05 0.81
C PRO A 63 6.32 -5.73 1.44
N VAL A 64 5.43 -4.93 2.03
CA VAL A 64 4.23 -5.45 2.72
C VAL A 64 2.96 -5.00 2.01
N TYR A 65 2.89 -3.72 1.68
CA TYR A 65 1.72 -3.13 1.01
C TYR A 65 2.18 -1.98 0.12
N PHE A 66 1.47 -1.71 -0.96
CA PHE A 66 1.76 -0.57 -1.82
C PHE A 66 0.51 -0.10 -2.54
N THR A 67 0.50 1.17 -2.93
CA THR A 67 -0.60 1.82 -3.66
C THR A 67 -0.09 3.01 -4.46
N PHE A 68 -0.94 3.58 -5.30
CA PHE A 68 -0.72 4.87 -5.93
C PHE A 68 -1.65 5.90 -5.30
N ASN A 69 -1.14 7.11 -5.04
CA ASN A 69 -2.00 8.22 -4.63
C ASN A 69 -2.52 9.01 -5.84
N LEU A 70 -3.43 9.95 -5.59
CA LEU A 70 -3.98 10.84 -6.62
C LEU A 70 -2.96 11.84 -7.22
N LYS A 71 -1.76 11.92 -6.67
CA LYS A 71 -0.66 12.76 -7.17
C LYS A 71 0.29 11.99 -8.10
N ASP A 72 -0.12 10.79 -8.52
CA ASP A 72 0.70 9.83 -9.27
C ASP A 72 2.01 9.48 -8.54
N GLU A 73 2.02 9.49 -7.21
CA GLU A 73 3.15 8.99 -6.42
C GLU A 73 2.92 7.52 -6.05
N PHE A 74 4.00 6.75 -6.10
CA PHE A 74 3.98 5.37 -5.65
C PHE A 74 4.31 5.30 -4.16
N ILE A 75 3.40 4.73 -3.37
CA ILE A 75 3.55 4.58 -1.93
C ILE A 75 3.84 3.12 -1.61
N LEU A 76 4.97 2.87 -0.94
CA LEU A 76 5.39 1.54 -0.51
C LEU A 76 5.48 1.50 1.02
N TYR A 77 4.75 0.58 1.63
CA TYR A 77 4.91 0.19 3.03
C TYR A 77 5.73 -1.10 3.12
N SER A 78 6.77 -1.07 3.94
CA SER A 78 7.73 -2.17 4.03
C SER A 78 8.36 -2.30 5.40
N SER A 79 8.94 -3.48 5.66
CA SER A 79 9.83 -3.72 6.78
C SER A 79 11.29 -3.65 6.33
N VAL A 80 12.11 -2.95 7.10
CA VAL A 80 13.57 -2.88 6.91
C VAL A 80 14.25 -3.54 8.09
N HIS A 81 15.03 -4.58 7.83
CA HIS A 81 15.78 -5.27 8.87
C HIS A 81 17.17 -4.64 9.04
N SER A 82 17.55 -4.39 10.29
CA SER A 82 18.87 -3.91 10.66
C SER A 82 19.37 -4.66 11.89
N TYR A 83 20.63 -4.41 12.27
CA TYR A 83 21.19 -4.96 13.51
C TYR A 83 20.39 -4.57 14.77
N PHE A 84 19.71 -3.41 14.73
CA PHE A 84 18.94 -2.87 15.85
C PHE A 84 17.47 -3.32 15.85
N GLY A 85 17.09 -4.25 14.97
CA GLY A 85 15.71 -4.71 14.82
C GLY A 85 15.10 -4.37 13.47
N SER A 86 13.81 -4.68 13.33
CA SER A 86 13.00 -4.41 12.15
C SER A 86 12.27 -3.09 12.29
N GLN A 87 12.29 -2.29 11.24
CA GLN A 87 11.60 -1.01 11.19
C GLN A 87 10.57 -0.95 10.07
N LYS A 88 9.36 -0.57 10.44
CA LYS A 88 8.26 -0.28 9.50
C LYS A 88 8.45 1.11 8.90
N ILE A 89 8.51 1.20 7.58
CA ILE A 89 8.74 2.44 6.83
C ILE A 89 7.73 2.56 5.69
N ILE A 90 7.16 3.76 5.54
CA ILE A 90 6.42 4.19 4.34
C ILE A 90 7.36 5.02 3.47
N TRP A 91 7.53 4.60 2.22
CA TRP A 91 8.31 5.27 1.20
C TRP A 91 7.38 5.90 0.17
N ILE A 92 7.70 7.11 -0.28
CA ILE A 92 6.97 7.79 -1.35
C ILE A 92 7.93 8.05 -2.50
N TYR A 93 7.62 7.47 -3.66
CA TYR A 93 8.42 7.55 -4.87
C TYR A 93 7.77 8.46 -5.90
N SER A 94 8.60 9.24 -6.60
CA SER A 94 8.18 9.89 -7.85
C SER A 94 8.04 8.83 -8.93
N THR A 95 6.93 8.83 -9.66
CA THR A 95 6.75 7.98 -10.84
C THR A 95 7.35 8.58 -12.11
N GLN A 96 7.93 9.78 -12.02
CA GLN A 96 8.69 10.38 -13.12
C GLN A 96 9.95 9.56 -13.38
N THR A 97 9.92 8.81 -14.47
CA THR A 97 10.99 7.88 -14.81
C THR A 97 12.21 8.62 -15.35
N LYS A 98 13.35 8.44 -14.69
CA LYS A 98 14.69 8.73 -15.24
C LYS A 98 15.48 7.44 -15.27
N ASN A 99 15.99 7.04 -16.43
CA ASN A 99 16.75 5.79 -16.61
C ASN A 99 16.04 4.53 -16.10
N ASN A 100 14.71 4.44 -16.32
CA ASN A 100 13.86 3.33 -15.87
C ASN A 100 13.83 3.12 -14.35
N LYS A 101 14.15 4.17 -13.59
CA LYS A 101 14.21 4.15 -12.14
C LYS A 101 13.27 5.19 -11.56
N TRP A 102 12.60 4.83 -10.47
CA TRP A 102 11.84 5.76 -9.63
C TRP A 102 12.65 6.09 -8.38
N GLU A 103 12.82 7.39 -8.15
CA GLU A 103 13.56 7.91 -7.01
C GLU A 103 12.64 8.15 -5.82
N CYS A 104 13.10 7.74 -4.64
CA CYS A 104 12.43 8.02 -3.38
C CYS A 104 12.46 9.54 -3.10
N LYS A 105 11.30 10.15 -2.92
CA LYS A 105 11.17 11.58 -2.57
C LYS A 105 11.30 11.81 -1.07
N ARG A 106 10.69 10.93 -0.29
CA ARG A 106 10.56 11.03 1.17
C ARG A 106 10.15 9.68 1.75
N PHE A 107 10.46 9.49 3.03
CA PHE A 107 10.07 8.30 3.77
C PHE A 107 9.71 8.67 5.21
N TYR A 108 8.87 7.86 5.82
CA TYR A 108 8.38 8.06 7.17
C TYR A 108 8.49 6.77 7.98
N ARG A 109 8.98 6.90 9.21
CA ARG A 109 9.11 5.80 10.16
C ARG A 109 7.78 5.63 10.90
N ILE A 110 7.21 4.44 10.89
CA ILE A 110 6.04 4.12 11.73
C ILE A 110 6.52 3.85 13.17
N PRO A 111 5.94 4.50 14.20
CA PRO A 111 6.30 4.19 15.59
C PRO A 111 6.02 2.73 15.94
N GLU A 112 6.81 2.15 16.84
CA GLU A 112 6.81 0.69 17.11
C GLU A 112 5.47 0.17 17.65
N ASP A 113 4.75 0.98 18.43
CA ASP A 113 3.45 0.62 19.04
C ASP A 113 2.26 0.73 18.08
N TYR A 114 2.52 0.94 16.78
CA TYR A 114 1.49 1.11 15.76
C TYR A 114 1.57 0.04 14.68
N GLU A 115 0.39 -0.41 14.25
CA GLU A 115 0.22 -1.26 13.09
C GLU A 115 -0.49 -0.51 11.96
N VAL A 116 0.01 -0.65 10.74
CA VAL A 116 -0.63 -0.06 9.57
C VAL A 116 -1.78 -0.98 9.13
N ILE A 117 -3.00 -0.47 9.15
CA ILE A 117 -4.20 -1.17 8.64
C ILE A 117 -4.29 -1.01 7.13
N SER A 118 -4.16 0.22 6.64
CA SER A 118 -4.39 0.57 5.23
C SER A 118 -3.73 1.91 4.91
N ILE A 119 -3.37 2.09 3.63
CA ILE A 119 -2.92 3.37 3.10
C ILE A 119 -3.82 3.70 1.91
N SER A 120 -4.55 4.78 2.01
CA SER A 120 -5.48 5.20 0.96
C SER A 120 -4.77 5.99 -0.13
N LYS A 121 -5.38 6.05 -1.32
CA LYS A 121 -4.92 6.92 -2.42
C LYS A 121 -5.02 8.43 -2.13
N TYR A 122 -5.60 8.81 -0.99
CA TYR A 122 -5.79 10.21 -0.55
C TYR A 122 -4.75 10.66 0.49
N ASP A 123 -3.57 10.02 0.52
CA ASP A 123 -2.46 10.34 1.45
C ASP A 123 -2.81 10.18 2.94
N LYS A 124 -3.82 9.36 3.24
CA LYS A 124 -4.20 8.97 4.60
C LYS A 124 -3.72 7.57 4.90
N VAL A 125 -3.08 7.40 6.04
CA VAL A 125 -2.67 6.11 6.62
C VAL A 125 -3.57 5.84 7.81
N TYR A 126 -4.11 4.63 7.88
CA TYR A 126 -4.88 4.20 9.04
C TYR A 126 -4.01 3.33 9.92
N LEU A 127 -3.85 3.74 11.17
CA LEU A 127 -3.01 3.06 12.15
C LEU A 127 -3.87 2.49 13.27
N TYR A 128 -3.50 1.31 13.75
CA TYR A 128 -4.06 0.69 14.95
C TYR A 128 -3.06 0.81 16.11
N SER A 129 -3.52 1.24 17.28
CA SER A 129 -2.75 1.20 18.53
C SER A 129 -3.67 1.32 19.74
N ASN A 130 -3.46 0.48 20.76
CA ASN A 130 -4.20 0.49 22.03
C ASN A 130 -5.73 0.50 21.87
N ASP A 131 -6.29 -0.37 21.02
CA ASP A 131 -7.75 -0.47 20.73
C ASP A 131 -8.36 0.75 20.01
N TYR A 132 -7.51 1.64 19.48
CA TYR A 132 -7.92 2.79 18.70
C TYR A 132 -7.45 2.66 17.25
N ILE A 133 -8.29 3.19 16.35
CA ILE A 133 -7.88 3.48 14.98
C ILE A 133 -7.63 4.98 14.86
N TYR A 134 -6.49 5.31 14.27
CA TYR A 134 -6.07 6.66 13.96
C TYR A 134 -6.05 6.87 12.45
N GLU A 135 -6.56 8.00 12.00
CA GLU A 135 -6.24 8.55 10.68
C GLU A 135 -4.98 9.41 10.82
N TRP A 136 -3.92 9.03 10.13
CA TRP A 136 -2.65 9.76 10.07
C TRP A 136 -2.47 10.37 8.68
N ASN A 137 -2.32 11.69 8.64
CA ASN A 137 -2.07 12.42 7.40
C ASN A 137 -0.55 12.46 7.15
N ILE A 138 -0.09 11.81 6.07
CA ILE A 138 1.35 11.67 5.81
C ILE A 138 2.02 13.03 5.54
N ASP A 139 1.32 13.97 4.90
CA ASP A 139 1.90 15.27 4.55
C ASP A 139 2.11 16.19 5.77
N THR A 140 1.23 16.10 6.78
CA THR A 140 1.29 16.93 8.00
C THR A 140 1.84 16.20 9.22
N GLU A 141 1.98 14.88 9.12
CA GLU A 141 2.34 13.95 10.20
C GLU A 141 1.42 14.01 11.43
N LYS A 142 0.24 14.65 11.31
CA LYS A 142 -0.76 14.73 12.38
C LYS A 142 -1.69 13.51 12.33
N SER A 143 -2.00 12.98 13.51
CA SER A 143 -2.96 11.89 13.68
C SER A 143 -4.22 12.37 14.40
N VAL A 144 -5.35 11.78 14.02
CA VAL A 144 -6.65 11.98 14.67
C VAL A 144 -7.22 10.61 14.99
N LYS A 145 -7.69 10.42 16.22
CA LYS A 145 -8.42 9.22 16.62
C LYS A 145 -9.80 9.23 15.96
N ILE A 146 -10.12 8.18 15.20
CA ILE A 146 -11.38 8.11 14.43
C ILE A 146 -12.33 7.01 14.89
N PHE A 147 -11.80 5.99 15.59
CA PHE A 147 -12.60 4.88 16.09
C PHE A 147 -11.98 4.31 17.37
N VAL A 148 -12.84 3.79 18.23
CA VAL A 148 -12.47 3.11 19.48
C VAL A 148 -13.23 1.79 19.58
N ASN A 149 -12.51 0.71 19.86
CA ASN A 149 -13.11 -0.59 20.15
C ASN A 149 -13.50 -0.66 21.64
N ASN A 150 -14.59 0.00 22.03
CA ASN A 150 -14.99 0.13 23.43
C ASN A 150 -15.91 -1.00 23.95
N GLU A 151 -16.61 -1.74 23.08
CA GLU A 151 -17.84 -2.43 23.52
C GLU A 151 -17.77 -3.93 23.77
N ASP A 152 -16.70 -4.63 23.43
CA ASP A 152 -16.48 -5.99 23.92
C ASP A 152 -14.98 -6.22 23.86
N LYS A 153 -14.36 -6.72 24.94
CA LYS A 153 -12.94 -7.15 24.97
C LYS A 153 -12.63 -8.33 24.03
N ASN A 154 -13.44 -8.53 23.00
CA ASN A 154 -13.05 -9.35 21.87
C ASN A 154 -11.97 -8.58 21.14
N GLU A 155 -10.73 -8.89 21.51
CA GLU A 155 -9.49 -8.45 20.91
C GLU A 155 -9.53 -8.85 19.43
N PHE A 156 -9.97 -7.94 18.56
CA PHE A 156 -9.99 -8.21 17.13
C PHE A 156 -8.61 -7.89 16.57
N GLU A 157 -7.93 -8.92 16.09
CA GLU A 157 -6.64 -8.78 15.43
C GLU A 157 -6.71 -7.79 14.25
N THR A 158 -5.68 -6.96 14.07
CA THR A 158 -5.59 -5.97 12.98
C THR A 158 -5.86 -6.57 11.60
N LYS A 159 -5.55 -7.85 11.38
CA LYS A 159 -5.84 -8.59 10.13
C LYS A 159 -7.34 -8.66 9.78
N ASN A 160 -8.22 -8.50 10.76
CA ASN A 160 -9.68 -8.50 10.60
C ASN A 160 -10.25 -7.10 10.37
N ILE A 161 -9.41 -6.06 10.40
CA ILE A 161 -9.78 -4.68 10.16
C ILE A 161 -9.44 -4.34 8.71
N ARG A 162 -10.39 -3.77 7.97
CA ARG A 162 -10.16 -3.22 6.63
C ARG A 162 -10.79 -1.86 6.53
N ILE A 163 -10.08 -0.93 5.90
CA ILE A 163 -10.59 0.40 5.62
C ILE A 163 -10.55 0.64 4.12
N PHE A 164 -11.70 1.00 3.58
CA PHE A 164 -11.88 1.41 2.20
C PHE A 164 -12.20 2.90 2.19
N SER A 165 -11.60 3.64 1.26
CA SER A 165 -11.81 5.08 1.14
C SER A 165 -12.21 5.44 -0.28
N ASN A 166 -13.21 6.29 -0.42
CA ASN A 166 -13.48 7.03 -1.65
C ASN A 166 -13.43 8.55 -1.36
N GLU A 167 -13.77 9.38 -2.34
CA GLU A 167 -13.68 10.84 -2.22
C GLU A 167 -14.57 11.41 -1.11
N LYS A 168 -15.64 10.70 -0.72
CA LYS A 168 -16.68 11.19 0.18
C LYS A 168 -16.74 10.45 1.51
N PHE A 169 -16.41 9.16 1.53
CA PHE A 169 -16.65 8.27 2.65
C PHE A 169 -15.47 7.34 2.88
N ASN A 170 -15.27 7.04 4.16
CA ASN A 170 -14.47 5.92 4.63
C ASN A 170 -15.43 4.84 5.12
N ILE A 171 -15.20 3.60 4.72
CA ILE A 171 -15.96 2.42 5.16
C ILE A 171 -15.02 1.58 6.00
N LEU A 172 -15.42 1.31 7.24
CA LEU A 172 -14.67 0.48 8.17
C LEU A 172 -15.33 -0.89 8.25
N LYS A 173 -14.59 -1.94 7.90
CA LYS A 173 -14.99 -3.32 8.13
C LYS A 173 -14.19 -3.91 9.29
N VAL A 174 -14.89 -4.41 10.31
CA VAL A 174 -14.30 -5.10 11.46
C VAL A 174 -14.99 -6.46 11.58
N ASN A 175 -14.22 -7.54 11.36
CA ASN A 175 -14.76 -8.89 11.18
C ASN A 175 -15.83 -8.91 10.08
N ASP A 176 -17.07 -9.28 10.43
CA ASP A 176 -18.21 -9.33 9.51
C ASP A 176 -19.09 -8.08 9.53
N LYS A 177 -18.74 -7.07 10.34
CA LYS A 177 -19.50 -5.82 10.45
C LYS A 177 -18.90 -4.73 9.56
N ILE A 178 -19.76 -3.94 8.92
CA ILE A 178 -19.41 -2.77 8.10
C ILE A 178 -20.05 -1.55 8.76
N ILE A 179 -19.27 -0.48 8.94
CA ILE A 179 -19.63 0.81 9.52
C ILE A 179 -19.31 1.91 8.51
#